data_AF-A0A4R8XYD1-F1
#
_entry.id   AF-A0A4R8XYD1-F1
#
_cell.length_a   1.000
_cell.length_b   1.000
_cell.length_c   1.000
_cell.angle_alpha   90.00
_cell.angle_beta   90.00
_cell.angle_gamma   90.00
#
_symmetry.space_group_name_H-M   'P 1'
#
loop_
_entity.id
_entity.type
_entity.pdbx_description
1 polymer ?
#
loop_
_entity_poly.entity_id
_entity_poly.type
_entity_poly.pdbx_seq_one_letter_code
_entity_poly.pdbx_strand_id
1 'polypeptide(L)'
;MDPQDTTILVSAILLLVDLAIRIAALIIIPRDRKPTAAMAWLLAIFFIPFVGIFFFLLLGSPKLPRKRREKQQEINTMISDAAPTTDLVSNRDSWPPWFARVVALNRHLGAVPMVGGNHAALIGDYNASIDAMAADIDTAREFVHVEFYIVSFDDTTKHFFAAMETAVKRGVRVRVLLDHVASIRTVGHKETFAELDRIGAEWTFLLPVQPFKGKYQRPDLRNHRKIVVVDGRVAYMGSQNLIDRSYLAERNLKRGLQWQELVTRVTGPVVGGINAVFLSDWYSETDDLLNERLPPDTVLRDTSAQALDCQVVPSGPGFEGENNLRLFLALLYSAQERIIITSPYFVPDEAMMYAITSSRQRGLDVQLFVSEIGDQASVYHAQRSYYGALLEAGVRIWLYPAPYILHSKHFSIDDDVAVIGSSNMDIRSFTLNLEVSLMVRGRTFVDQMREVEAGYREISRELTLMDWNNEPRSKTVLDGLARLTSALQ
;
A
#
# COMPACT_ATOMS: atom_id res chain seq x y z
N MET A 1 12.01 22.18 55.74
CA MET A 1 12.43 20.79 55.54
C MET A 1 13.92 20.79 55.31
N ASP A 2 14.63 19.84 55.90
CA ASP A 2 16.03 19.60 55.57
C ASP A 2 16.14 19.29 54.06
N PRO A 3 17.14 19.80 53.33
CA PRO A 3 17.46 19.34 51.98
C PRO A 3 17.48 17.80 51.85
N GLN A 4 17.88 17.08 52.91
CA GLN A 4 17.84 15.62 52.95
C GLN A 4 16.40 15.08 52.95
N ASP A 5 15.52 15.59 53.80
CA ASP A 5 14.09 15.21 53.84
C ASP A 5 13.40 15.46 52.49
N THR A 6 13.76 16.58 51.86
CA THR A 6 13.22 16.96 50.55
C THR A 6 13.68 15.98 49.47
N THR A 7 14.96 15.59 49.49
CA THR A 7 15.53 14.62 48.54
C THR A 7 14.90 13.23 48.72
N ILE A 8 14.71 12.78 49.96
CA ILE A 8 14.07 11.50 50.29
C ILE A 8 12.62 11.50 49.80
N LEU A 9 11.86 12.56 50.09
CA LEU A 9 10.47 12.69 49.65
C LEU A 9 10.34 12.67 48.13
N VAL A 10 11.17 13.44 47.41
CA VAL A 10 11.18 13.46 45.94
C VAL A 10 11.53 12.07 45.39
N SER A 11 12.53 11.40 45.95
CA SER A 11 12.94 10.05 45.52
C SER A 11 11.83 9.02 45.73
N ALA A 12 11.16 9.05 46.88
CA ALA A 12 10.03 8.16 47.18
C ALA A 12 8.85 8.39 46.22
N ILE A 13 8.54 9.66 45.91
CA ILE A 13 7.50 10.01 44.93
C ILE A 13 7.87 9.47 43.55
N LEU A 14 9.11 9.68 43.08
CA LEU A 14 9.56 9.19 41.77
C LEU A 14 9.49 7.66 41.68
N LEU A 15 9.86 6.94 42.74
CA LEU A 15 9.75 5.47 42.81
C LEU A 15 8.29 5.00 42.77
N LEU A 16 7.37 5.66 43.50
CA LEU A 16 5.95 5.33 43.47
C LEU A 16 5.33 5.60 42.09
N VAL A 17 5.71 6.70 41.45
CA VAL A 17 5.28 7.03 40.08
C VAL A 17 5.81 6.00 39.08
N ASP A 18 7.09 5.61 39.17
CA ASP A 18 7.67 4.56 38.33
C ASP A 18 6.90 3.22 38.49
N LEU A 19 6.67 2.78 39.73
CA LEU A 19 5.92 1.55 40.00
C LEU A 19 4.50 1.63 39.45
N ALA A 20 3.81 2.76 39.63
CA ALA A 20 2.48 2.98 39.09
C ALA A 20 2.46 2.91 37.55
N ILE A 21 3.45 3.53 36.87
CA ILE A 21 3.60 3.46 35.41
C ILE A 21 3.77 2.02 34.95
N ARG A 22 4.63 1.23 35.60
CA ARG A 22 4.87 -0.18 35.24
C ARG A 22 3.62 -1.05 35.42
N ILE A 23 2.90 -0.89 36.54
CA ILE A 23 1.66 -1.63 36.80
C ILE A 23 0.59 -1.25 35.77
N ALA A 24 0.41 0.05 35.50
CA ALA A 24 -0.52 0.52 34.49
C ALA A 24 -0.17 -0.01 33.09
N ALA A 25 1.12 0.00 32.73
CA ALA A 25 1.60 -0.53 31.46
C ALA A 25 1.26 -2.02 31.30
N LEU A 26 1.48 -2.84 32.32
CA LEU A 26 1.14 -4.27 32.31
C LEU A 26 -0.35 -4.55 32.08
N ILE A 27 -1.24 -3.65 32.55
CA ILE A 27 -2.69 -3.82 32.42
C ILE A 27 -3.20 -3.26 31.09
N ILE A 28 -2.66 -2.13 30.64
CA ILE A 28 -3.19 -1.34 29.51
C ILE A 28 -2.58 -1.80 28.18
N ILE A 29 -1.28 -2.07 28.13
CA ILE A 29 -0.55 -2.28 26.87
C ILE A 29 -0.94 -3.59 26.18
N PRO A 30 -1.10 -4.73 26.87
CA PRO A 30 -1.46 -5.99 26.22
C PRO A 30 -2.84 -5.99 25.54
N ARG A 31 -3.74 -5.07 25.89
CA ARG A 31 -5.09 -5.00 25.32
C ARG A 31 -5.02 -4.62 23.84
N ASP A 32 -5.70 -5.40 23.00
CA ASP A 32 -5.89 -5.17 21.56
C ASP A 32 -4.58 -4.97 20.76
N ARG A 33 -3.48 -5.60 21.20
CA ARG A 33 -2.18 -5.55 20.52
C ARG A 33 -1.63 -6.94 20.26
N LYS A 34 -0.87 -7.09 19.16
CA LYS A 34 -0.09 -8.31 18.90
C LYS A 34 0.89 -8.53 20.08
N PRO A 35 1.03 -9.77 20.60
CA PRO A 35 1.87 -10.04 21.77
C PRO A 35 3.30 -9.51 21.64
N THR A 36 3.88 -9.61 20.45
CA THR A 36 5.23 -9.10 20.14
C THR A 36 5.33 -7.58 20.31
N ALA A 37 4.37 -6.82 19.76
CA ALA A 37 4.33 -5.36 19.90
C ALA A 37 4.05 -4.94 21.36
N ALA A 38 3.17 -5.65 22.06
CA ALA A 38 2.91 -5.38 23.48
C ALA A 38 4.17 -5.62 24.33
N MET A 39 4.89 -6.73 24.08
CA MET A 39 6.14 -7.04 24.78
C MET A 39 7.21 -5.98 24.53
N ALA A 40 7.37 -5.49 23.30
CA ALA A 40 8.34 -4.45 22.98
C ALA A 40 8.10 -3.16 23.80
N TRP A 41 6.83 -2.72 23.91
CA TRP A 41 6.47 -1.57 24.72
C TRP A 41 6.63 -1.80 26.23
N LEU A 42 6.27 -2.99 26.71
CA LEU A 42 6.49 -3.35 28.11
C LEU A 42 7.98 -3.35 28.47
N LEU A 43 8.84 -3.90 27.62
CA LEU A 43 10.29 -3.88 27.83
C LEU A 43 10.84 -2.44 27.78
N ALA A 44 10.41 -1.62 26.83
CA ALA A 44 10.83 -0.23 26.74
C ALA A 44 10.47 0.57 28.01
N ILE A 45 9.25 0.41 28.52
CA ILE A 45 8.79 1.05 29.76
C ILE A 45 9.47 0.42 30.99
N PHE A 46 9.78 -0.86 30.98
CA PHE A 46 10.45 -1.51 32.09
C PHE A 46 11.90 -1.01 32.28
N PHE A 47 12.65 -0.87 31.18
CA PHE A 47 14.04 -0.43 31.23
C PHE A 47 14.18 1.10 31.30
N ILE A 48 13.29 1.85 30.64
CA ILE A 48 13.37 3.32 30.55
C ILE A 48 11.96 3.92 30.71
N PRO A 49 11.35 3.89 31.91
CA PRO A 49 9.92 4.13 32.13
C PRO A 49 9.40 5.46 31.60
N PHE A 50 10.06 6.57 31.92
CA PHE A 50 9.61 7.90 31.49
C PHE A 50 9.73 8.11 29.97
N VAL A 51 10.81 7.61 29.37
CA VAL A 51 11.03 7.71 27.92
C VAL A 51 10.11 6.73 27.17
N GLY A 52 9.98 5.51 27.68
CA GLY A 52 9.12 4.46 27.15
C GLY A 52 7.66 4.86 27.15
N ILE A 53 7.14 5.44 28.24
CA ILE A 53 5.75 5.90 28.30
C ILE A 53 5.52 7.10 27.38
N PHE A 54 6.48 8.02 27.29
CA PHE A 54 6.41 9.15 26.37
C PHE A 54 6.27 8.67 24.91
N PHE A 55 7.13 7.76 24.46
CA PHE A 55 7.04 7.20 23.11
C PHE A 55 5.81 6.32 22.92
N PHE A 56 5.37 5.59 23.96
CA PHE A 56 4.14 4.80 23.88
C PHE A 56 2.91 5.69 23.68
N LEU A 57 2.82 6.83 24.37
CA LEU A 57 1.72 7.77 24.15
C LEU A 57 1.78 8.42 22.76
N LEU A 58 2.97 8.60 22.20
CA LEU A 58 3.17 9.19 20.88
C LEU A 58 2.90 8.21 19.72
N LEU A 59 3.30 6.94 19.87
CA LEU A 59 3.40 5.94 18.79
C LEU A 59 2.71 4.60 19.10
N GLY A 60 2.25 4.36 20.33
CA GLY A 60 1.78 3.04 20.80
C GLY A 60 0.40 2.61 20.28
N SER A 61 -0.29 3.44 19.51
CA SER A 61 -1.54 3.11 18.83
C SER A 61 -1.36 3.22 17.31
N PRO A 62 -1.66 2.17 16.52
CA PRO A 62 -1.63 2.25 15.05
C PRO A 62 -2.91 2.89 14.47
N LYS A 63 -3.92 3.20 15.30
CA LYS A 63 -5.22 3.67 14.82
C LYS A 63 -5.18 5.16 14.46
N LEU A 64 -5.90 5.53 13.41
CA LEU A 64 -6.17 6.93 13.10
C LEU A 64 -6.94 7.64 14.23
N PRO A 65 -6.80 8.98 14.35
CA PRO A 65 -7.63 9.79 15.24
C PRO A 65 -9.12 9.47 15.10
N ARG A 66 -9.86 9.49 16.21
CA ARG A 66 -11.28 9.08 16.27
C ARG A 66 -12.15 9.75 15.21
N LYS A 67 -12.04 11.09 15.04
CA LYS A 67 -12.78 11.87 14.04
C LYS A 67 -12.60 11.30 12.61
N ARG A 68 -11.38 10.87 12.26
CA ARG A 68 -11.09 10.29 10.93
C ARG A 68 -11.70 8.91 10.75
N ARG A 69 -11.69 8.08 11.81
CA ARG A 69 -12.34 6.76 11.77
C ARG A 69 -13.85 6.88 11.62
N GLU A 70 -14.47 7.85 12.29
CA GLU A 70 -15.90 8.13 12.16
C GLU A 70 -16.26 8.57 10.73
N LYS A 71 -15.47 9.47 10.11
CA LYS A 71 -15.64 9.84 8.69
C LYS A 71 -15.49 8.65 7.75
N GLN A 72 -14.49 7.80 7.96
CA GLN A 72 -14.30 6.60 7.13
C GLN A 72 -15.51 5.67 7.24
N GLN A 73 -16.07 5.49 8.44
CA GLN A 73 -17.27 4.67 8.65
C GLN A 73 -18.50 5.26 7.95
N GLU A 74 -18.67 6.58 8.01
CA GLU A 74 -19.73 7.30 7.29
C GLU A 74 -19.64 7.03 5.78
N ILE A 75 -18.46 7.18 5.19
CA ILE A 75 -18.24 6.91 3.77
C ILE A 75 -18.45 5.44 3.43
N ASN A 76 -17.94 4.51 4.24
CA ASN A 76 -18.14 3.08 4.03
C ASN A 76 -19.63 2.71 4.04
N THR A 77 -20.42 3.38 4.91
CA THR A 77 -21.88 3.23 4.95
C THR A 77 -22.50 3.76 3.67
N MET A 78 -22.13 4.97 3.23
CA MET A 78 -22.63 5.55 1.97
C MET A 78 -22.28 4.70 0.74
N ILE A 79 -21.09 4.11 0.69
CA ILE A 79 -20.68 3.19 -0.39
C ILE A 79 -21.53 1.92 -0.33
N SER A 80 -21.73 1.37 0.87
CA SER A 80 -22.52 0.15 1.06
C SER A 80 -23.99 0.35 0.71
N ASP A 81 -24.57 1.50 1.04
CA ASP A 81 -25.97 1.86 0.77
C ASP A 81 -26.20 2.20 -0.70
N ALA A 82 -25.23 2.83 -1.35
CA ALA A 82 -25.28 3.14 -2.78
C ALA A 82 -24.97 1.92 -3.67
N ALA A 83 -24.24 0.94 -3.13
CA ALA A 83 -24.00 -0.32 -3.81
C ALA A 83 -25.29 -1.15 -3.84
N PRO A 84 -25.70 -1.67 -5.01
CA PRO A 84 -26.77 -2.64 -5.07
C PRO A 84 -26.50 -3.79 -4.10
N THR A 85 -27.54 -4.32 -3.47
CA THR A 85 -27.42 -5.45 -2.53
C THR A 85 -26.75 -6.68 -3.18
N THR A 86 -26.77 -6.76 -4.51
CA THR A 86 -26.12 -7.78 -5.34
C THR A 86 -24.83 -7.26 -5.99
N ASP A 87 -23.79 -8.11 -6.02
CA ASP A 87 -22.60 -7.85 -6.84
C ASP A 87 -23.02 -7.65 -8.29
N LEU A 88 -22.50 -6.63 -8.96
CA LEU A 88 -22.97 -6.19 -10.30
C LEU A 88 -22.42 -7.06 -11.45
N VAL A 89 -22.19 -8.34 -11.16
CA VAL A 89 -21.54 -9.30 -12.05
C VAL A 89 -22.60 -10.14 -12.75
N SER A 90 -22.49 -10.26 -14.07
CA SER A 90 -23.45 -10.97 -14.92
C SER A 90 -23.36 -12.50 -14.81
N ASN A 91 -22.24 -13.06 -14.36
CA ASN A 91 -21.98 -14.51 -14.37
C ASN A 91 -21.42 -15.07 -13.05
N ARG A 92 -22.02 -14.68 -11.92
CA ARG A 92 -21.60 -15.15 -10.58
C ARG A 92 -21.65 -16.67 -10.43
N ASP A 93 -22.56 -17.35 -11.14
CA ASP A 93 -22.73 -18.80 -11.07
C ASP A 93 -21.54 -19.57 -11.66
N SER A 94 -20.73 -18.93 -12.51
CA SER A 94 -19.50 -19.51 -13.04
C SER A 94 -18.32 -19.48 -12.06
N TRP A 95 -18.44 -18.75 -10.95
CA TRP A 95 -17.35 -18.61 -10.01
C TRP A 95 -17.14 -19.90 -9.19
N PRO A 96 -15.89 -20.30 -8.95
CA PRO A 96 -15.62 -21.36 -8.00
C PRO A 96 -16.05 -20.91 -6.59
N PRO A 97 -16.55 -21.82 -5.73
CA PRO A 97 -17.10 -21.46 -4.43
C PRO A 97 -16.15 -20.65 -3.55
N TRP A 98 -14.85 -20.90 -3.62
CA TRP A 98 -13.84 -20.14 -2.86
C TRP A 98 -13.81 -18.67 -3.26
N PHE A 99 -13.95 -18.35 -4.55
CA PHE A 99 -13.84 -16.98 -5.06
C PHE A 99 -15.01 -16.12 -4.58
N ALA A 100 -16.23 -16.66 -4.61
CA ALA A 100 -17.40 -15.98 -4.07
C ALA A 100 -17.24 -15.65 -2.56
N ARG A 101 -16.53 -16.48 -1.79
CA ARG A 101 -16.22 -16.21 -0.39
C ARG A 101 -15.16 -15.12 -0.21
N VAL A 102 -14.15 -15.08 -1.08
CA VAL A 102 -13.15 -13.98 -1.08
C VAL A 102 -13.81 -12.65 -1.43
N VAL A 103 -14.68 -12.62 -2.45
CA VAL A 103 -15.44 -11.41 -2.82
C VAL A 103 -16.30 -10.92 -1.64
N ALA A 104 -17.01 -11.83 -0.98
CA ALA A 104 -17.83 -11.52 0.18
C ALA A 104 -16.99 -11.01 1.36
N LEU A 105 -15.83 -11.61 1.62
CA LEU A 105 -14.87 -11.18 2.63
C LEU A 105 -14.44 -9.73 2.37
N ASN A 106 -13.96 -9.42 1.16
CA ASN A 106 -13.54 -8.09 0.77
C ASN A 106 -14.67 -7.05 0.91
N ARG A 107 -15.89 -7.41 0.49
CA ARG A 107 -17.06 -6.53 0.62
C ARG A 107 -17.37 -6.22 2.08
N HIS A 108 -17.30 -7.22 2.96
CA HIS A 108 -17.54 -7.03 4.40
C HIS A 108 -16.48 -6.14 5.07
N LEU A 109 -15.23 -6.20 4.57
CA LEU A 109 -14.10 -5.51 5.17
C LEU A 109 -13.87 -4.09 4.60
N GLY A 110 -14.20 -3.87 3.33
CA GLY A 110 -13.88 -2.64 2.60
C GLY A 110 -15.08 -1.90 2.00
N ALA A 111 -16.30 -2.40 2.16
CA ALA A 111 -17.56 -1.87 1.62
C ALA A 111 -17.68 -1.84 0.08
N VAL A 112 -16.59 -1.93 -0.68
CA VAL A 112 -16.63 -1.86 -2.15
C VAL A 112 -17.06 -3.20 -2.77
N PRO A 113 -18.13 -3.23 -3.59
CA PRO A 113 -18.59 -4.45 -4.24
C PRO A 113 -17.68 -4.88 -5.39
N MET A 114 -17.77 -6.16 -5.75
CA MET A 114 -17.27 -6.66 -7.01
C MET A 114 -18.19 -6.19 -8.14
N VAL A 115 -17.60 -5.73 -9.25
CA VAL A 115 -18.34 -5.28 -10.43
C VAL A 115 -17.78 -5.95 -11.68
N GLY A 116 -18.67 -6.37 -12.59
CA GLY A 116 -18.30 -6.92 -13.90
C GLY A 116 -18.32 -5.87 -15.00
N GLY A 117 -17.91 -6.26 -16.20
CA GLY A 117 -17.98 -5.41 -17.38
C GLY A 117 -16.85 -4.38 -17.50
N ASN A 118 -15.68 -4.72 -16.97
CA ASN A 118 -14.51 -3.85 -16.97
C ASN A 118 -13.48 -4.27 -18.02
N HIS A 119 -12.62 -3.34 -18.38
CA HIS A 119 -11.39 -3.60 -19.13
C HIS A 119 -10.20 -3.05 -18.35
N ALA A 120 -9.08 -3.77 -18.36
CA ALA A 120 -7.85 -3.38 -17.69
C ALA A 120 -6.63 -3.78 -18.52
N ALA A 121 -5.63 -2.91 -18.56
CA ALA A 121 -4.38 -3.12 -19.28
C ALA A 121 -3.18 -2.80 -18.38
N LEU A 122 -2.17 -3.67 -18.40
CA LEU A 122 -0.93 -3.49 -17.65
C LEU A 122 0.07 -2.66 -18.45
N ILE A 123 0.73 -1.72 -17.77
CA ILE A 123 1.77 -0.86 -18.33
C ILE A 123 3.02 -1.02 -17.45
N GLY A 124 4.03 -1.70 -17.98
CA GLY A 124 5.31 -1.93 -17.29
C GLY A 124 6.42 -0.96 -17.69
N ASP A 125 6.25 -0.21 -18.78
CA ASP A 125 7.20 0.86 -19.12
C ASP A 125 6.94 2.10 -18.26
N TYR A 126 8.01 2.62 -17.65
CA TYR A 126 7.94 3.67 -16.64
C TYR A 126 7.46 5.01 -17.21
N ASN A 127 7.88 5.36 -18.43
CA ASN A 127 7.50 6.64 -19.03
C ASN A 127 6.15 6.52 -19.75
N ALA A 128 5.91 5.38 -20.42
CA ALA A 128 4.66 5.14 -21.12
C ALA A 128 3.44 5.17 -20.20
N SER A 129 3.56 4.78 -18.93
CA SER A 129 2.47 4.90 -17.96
C SER A 129 2.14 6.37 -17.63
N ILE A 130 3.16 7.22 -17.47
CA ILE A 130 3.01 8.66 -17.22
C ILE A 130 2.40 9.34 -18.45
N ASP A 131 2.90 9.00 -19.64
CA ASP A 131 2.39 9.51 -20.91
C ASP A 131 0.93 9.09 -21.13
N ALA A 132 0.59 7.83 -20.82
CA ALA A 132 -0.79 7.36 -20.92
C ALA A 132 -1.72 8.11 -19.96
N MET A 133 -1.30 8.33 -18.71
CA MET A 133 -2.08 9.12 -17.75
C MET A 133 -2.28 10.56 -18.25
N ALA A 134 -1.23 11.20 -18.77
CA ALA A 134 -1.31 12.54 -19.33
C ALA A 134 -2.28 12.60 -20.53
N ALA A 135 -2.22 11.61 -21.43
CA ALA A 135 -3.10 11.51 -22.58
C ALA A 135 -4.58 11.38 -22.19
N ASP A 136 -4.90 10.60 -21.16
CA ASP A 136 -6.28 10.52 -20.66
C ASP A 136 -6.72 11.82 -19.96
N ILE A 137 -5.84 12.49 -19.21
CA ILE A 137 -6.11 13.81 -18.61
C ILE A 137 -6.45 14.85 -19.68
N ASP A 138 -5.82 14.79 -20.85
CA ASP A 138 -6.13 15.68 -21.97
C ASP A 138 -7.56 15.50 -22.52
N THR A 139 -8.17 14.32 -22.30
CA THR A 139 -9.56 14.06 -22.70
C THR A 139 -10.60 14.52 -21.66
N ALA A 140 -10.14 14.90 -20.45
CA ALA A 140 -11.01 15.25 -19.33
C ALA A 140 -11.92 16.44 -19.63
N ARG A 141 -13.17 16.35 -19.16
CA ARG A 141 -14.24 17.34 -19.37
C ARG A 141 -14.81 17.91 -18.07
N GLU A 142 -14.81 17.14 -16.99
CA GLU A 142 -15.47 17.52 -15.74
C GLU A 142 -14.49 17.61 -14.59
N PHE A 143 -13.72 16.55 -14.35
CA PHE A 143 -12.75 16.49 -13.27
C PHE A 143 -11.59 15.52 -13.53
N VAL A 144 -10.48 15.79 -12.86
CA VAL A 144 -9.34 14.91 -12.73
C VAL A 144 -9.00 14.80 -11.24
N HIS A 145 -8.77 13.60 -10.76
CA HIS A 145 -8.33 13.32 -9.40
C HIS A 145 -6.99 12.62 -9.45
N VAL A 146 -6.04 13.13 -8.68
CA VAL A 146 -4.65 12.65 -8.65
C VAL A 146 -4.26 12.44 -7.20
N GLU A 147 -3.82 11.24 -6.86
CA GLU A 147 -3.38 10.90 -5.50
C GLU A 147 -2.11 10.05 -5.59
N PHE A 148 -1.03 10.51 -4.96
CA PHE A 148 0.23 9.78 -4.92
C PHE A 148 0.96 9.99 -3.58
N TYR A 149 1.76 8.99 -3.20
CA TYR A 149 2.69 9.12 -2.08
C TYR A 149 3.79 10.14 -2.38
N ILE A 150 4.36 10.08 -3.58
CA ILE A 150 5.35 11.04 -4.08
C ILE A 150 4.88 11.60 -5.41
N VAL A 151 4.87 12.93 -5.48
CA VAL A 151 4.72 13.74 -6.70
C VAL A 151 5.93 14.66 -6.76
N SER A 152 6.58 14.72 -7.92
CA SER A 152 7.63 15.70 -8.20
C SER A 152 7.40 16.32 -9.57
N PHE A 153 7.62 17.62 -9.68
CA PHE A 153 7.72 18.33 -10.96
C PHE A 153 9.16 18.24 -11.46
N ASP A 154 9.39 17.39 -12.46
CA ASP A 154 10.70 17.12 -13.05
C ASP A 154 10.59 16.86 -14.56
N ASP A 155 11.71 16.57 -15.21
CA ASP A 155 11.76 16.36 -16.67
C ASP A 155 10.89 15.19 -17.16
N THR A 156 10.72 14.16 -16.33
CA THR A 156 9.90 12.98 -16.64
C THR A 156 8.41 13.30 -16.44
N THR A 157 8.05 14.09 -15.44
CA THR A 157 6.64 14.37 -15.10
C THR A 157 6.08 15.64 -15.74
N LYS A 158 6.90 16.50 -16.36
CA LYS A 158 6.47 17.79 -16.94
C LYS A 158 5.27 17.69 -17.89
N HIS A 159 5.18 16.61 -18.68
CA HIS A 159 4.07 16.41 -19.61
C HIS A 159 2.75 16.10 -18.88
N PHE A 160 2.82 15.37 -17.77
CA PHE A 160 1.67 15.15 -16.89
C PHE A 160 1.18 16.47 -16.27
N PHE A 161 2.08 17.31 -15.78
CA PHE A 161 1.74 18.64 -15.26
C PHE A 161 1.15 19.56 -16.34
N ALA A 162 1.69 19.52 -17.56
CA ALA A 162 1.15 20.27 -18.69
C ALA A 162 -0.27 19.81 -19.09
N ALA A 163 -0.55 18.51 -19.02
CA ALA A 163 -1.90 17.98 -19.24
C ALA A 163 -2.87 18.48 -18.15
N MET A 164 -2.47 18.47 -16.87
CA MET A 164 -3.25 19.05 -15.78
C MET A 164 -3.52 20.55 -16.01
N GLU A 165 -2.49 21.33 -16.37
CA GLU A 165 -2.65 22.76 -16.67
C GLU A 165 -3.64 23.00 -17.82
N THR A 166 -3.55 22.19 -18.87
CA THR A 166 -4.45 22.29 -20.02
C THR A 166 -5.88 21.94 -19.61
N ALA A 167 -6.07 20.94 -18.76
CA ALA A 167 -7.38 20.60 -18.18
C ALA A 167 -7.96 21.76 -17.36
N VAL A 168 -7.17 22.35 -16.45
CA VAL A 168 -7.60 23.52 -15.67
C VAL A 168 -8.00 24.69 -16.57
N LYS A 169 -7.22 24.99 -17.61
CA LYS A 169 -7.54 26.04 -18.60
C LYS A 169 -8.85 25.79 -19.35
N ARG A 170 -9.25 24.53 -19.53
CA ARG A 170 -10.56 24.15 -20.11
C ARG A 170 -11.72 24.24 -19.10
N GLY A 171 -11.44 24.56 -17.84
CA GLY A 171 -12.42 24.60 -16.76
C GLY A 171 -12.65 23.24 -16.07
N VAL A 172 -11.80 22.25 -16.32
CA VAL A 172 -11.84 20.96 -15.63
C VAL A 172 -11.31 21.13 -14.21
N ARG A 173 -11.99 20.55 -13.22
CA ARG A 173 -11.54 20.57 -11.82
C ARG A 173 -10.42 19.56 -11.63
N VAL A 174 -9.21 20.01 -11.35
CA VAL A 174 -8.06 19.12 -11.09
C VAL A 174 -7.77 19.13 -9.60
N ARG A 175 -7.92 17.97 -8.94
CA ARG A 175 -7.67 17.80 -7.51
C ARG A 175 -6.49 16.89 -7.26
N VAL A 176 -5.58 17.32 -6.39
CA VAL A 176 -4.32 16.60 -6.13
C VAL A 176 -4.14 16.35 -4.63
N LEU A 177 -3.93 15.09 -4.26
CA LEU A 177 -3.61 14.63 -2.91
C LEU A 177 -2.18 14.09 -2.87
N LEU A 178 -1.41 14.56 -1.89
CA LEU A 178 0.00 14.18 -1.69
C LEU A 178 0.22 13.72 -0.25
N ASP A 179 0.97 12.66 0.02
CA ASP A 179 1.39 12.37 1.40
C ASP A 179 2.29 13.49 1.95
N HIS A 180 1.96 14.04 3.12
CA HIS A 180 2.68 15.19 3.69
C HIS A 180 4.18 14.93 3.90
N VAL A 181 4.53 13.85 4.60
CA VAL A 181 5.92 13.59 5.04
C VAL A 181 6.79 13.20 3.87
N ALA A 182 6.26 12.42 2.93
CA ALA A 182 6.97 12.03 1.72
C ALA A 182 7.21 13.23 0.79
N SER A 183 6.18 14.06 0.59
CA SER A 183 6.26 15.21 -0.31
C SER A 183 7.32 16.21 0.13
N ILE A 184 7.37 16.58 1.42
CA ILE A 184 8.36 17.56 1.91
C ILE A 184 9.80 17.02 1.92
N ARG A 185 9.99 15.69 1.81
CA ARG A 185 11.30 15.04 1.74
C ARG A 185 11.77 14.78 0.31
N THR A 186 10.87 14.94 -0.66
CA THR A 186 11.16 14.71 -2.07
C THR A 186 12.03 15.83 -2.63
N VAL A 187 12.97 15.48 -3.52
CA VAL A 187 13.80 16.45 -4.23
C VAL A 187 12.91 17.28 -5.17
N GLY A 188 13.05 18.60 -5.17
CA GLY A 188 12.23 19.49 -5.99
C GLY A 188 10.84 19.81 -5.40
N HIS A 189 10.60 19.53 -4.11
CA HIS A 189 9.27 19.70 -3.51
C HIS A 189 8.75 21.14 -3.56
N LYS A 190 9.61 22.16 -3.44
CA LYS A 190 9.19 23.57 -3.49
C LYS A 190 8.72 23.95 -4.88
N GLU A 191 9.46 23.52 -5.89
CA GLU A 191 9.16 23.70 -7.30
C GLU A 191 7.87 22.97 -7.66
N THR A 192 7.69 21.75 -7.13
CA THR A 192 6.46 20.98 -7.29
C THR A 192 5.24 21.70 -6.73
N PHE A 193 5.31 22.22 -5.51
CA PHE A 193 4.19 22.94 -4.90
C PHE A 193 3.92 24.26 -5.63
N ALA A 194 4.97 25.00 -5.99
CA ALA A 194 4.84 26.23 -6.77
C ALA A 194 4.20 25.97 -8.14
N GLU A 195 4.50 24.83 -8.77
CA GLU A 195 3.91 24.44 -10.04
C GLU A 195 2.43 24.06 -9.88
N LEU A 196 2.06 23.30 -8.84
CA LEU A 196 0.65 23.01 -8.53
C LEU A 196 -0.16 24.30 -8.29
N ASP A 197 0.41 25.26 -7.57
CA ASP A 197 -0.18 26.59 -7.37
C ASP A 197 -0.31 27.35 -8.69
N ARG A 198 0.76 27.35 -9.52
CA ARG A 198 0.80 28.06 -10.80
C ARG A 198 -0.25 27.56 -11.79
N ILE A 199 -0.43 26.25 -11.89
CA ILE A 199 -1.41 25.66 -12.82
C ILE A 199 -2.85 25.79 -12.33
N GLY A 200 -3.06 26.18 -11.07
CA GLY A 200 -4.39 26.34 -10.48
C GLY A 200 -5.05 25.03 -10.06
N ALA A 201 -4.27 23.99 -9.76
CA ALA A 201 -4.82 22.74 -9.24
C ALA A 201 -5.25 22.91 -7.77
N GLU A 202 -6.37 22.28 -7.40
CA GLU A 202 -6.82 22.20 -6.00
C GLU A 202 -6.04 21.10 -5.29
N TRP A 203 -5.03 21.45 -4.47
CA TRP A 203 -4.19 20.46 -3.83
C TRP A 203 -4.15 20.57 -2.30
N THR A 204 -4.00 19.43 -1.64
CA THR A 204 -3.81 19.36 -0.18
C THR A 204 -3.00 18.14 0.22
N PHE A 205 -2.45 18.18 1.44
CA PHE A 205 -1.71 17.06 2.00
C PHE A 205 -2.63 16.03 2.65
N LEU A 206 -2.36 14.76 2.35
CA LEU A 206 -2.84 13.60 3.11
C LEU A 206 -1.99 13.37 4.35
N LEU A 207 -2.70 13.01 5.41
CA LEU A 207 -2.13 12.74 6.73
C LEU A 207 -1.11 13.81 7.19
N PRO A 208 -1.52 15.09 7.31
CA PRO A 208 -0.62 16.20 7.61
C PRO A 208 -0.13 16.21 9.07
N VAL A 209 1.17 15.96 9.24
CA VAL A 209 1.90 16.12 10.52
C VAL A 209 2.30 17.59 10.73
N GLN A 210 1.38 18.42 11.22
CA GLN A 210 1.54 19.87 11.45
C GLN A 210 0.95 20.29 12.81
N PRO A 211 1.59 19.91 13.94
CA PRO A 211 1.00 20.05 15.28
C PRO A 211 0.62 21.49 15.63
N PHE A 212 1.40 22.49 15.19
CA PHE A 212 1.12 23.91 15.42
C PHE A 212 -0.11 24.44 14.65
N LYS A 213 -0.62 23.68 13.68
CA LYS A 213 -1.86 23.97 12.94
C LYS A 213 -3.04 23.11 13.42
N GLY A 214 -2.90 22.42 14.56
CA GLY A 214 -3.91 21.49 15.09
C GLY A 214 -4.09 20.22 14.26
N LYS A 215 -3.19 19.94 13.31
CA LYS A 215 -3.22 18.74 12.45
C LYS A 215 -2.13 17.78 12.91
N TYR A 216 -2.50 16.70 13.59
CA TYR A 216 -1.55 15.69 14.03
C TYR A 216 -2.14 14.28 13.96
N GLN A 217 -1.32 13.37 13.47
CA GLN A 217 -1.47 11.93 13.51
C GLN A 217 -0.07 11.35 13.69
N ARG A 218 -0.02 10.08 14.06
CA ARG A 218 1.22 9.32 14.18
C ARG A 218 2.04 9.45 12.87
N PRO A 219 3.29 9.96 12.90
CA PRO A 219 4.01 10.37 11.68
C PRO A 219 4.35 9.23 10.69
N ASP A 220 4.38 7.99 11.16
CA ASP A 220 4.67 6.79 10.38
C ASP A 220 3.43 6.15 9.73
N LEU A 221 2.21 6.59 10.08
CA LEU A 221 1.00 6.32 9.29
C LEU A 221 1.06 7.21 8.06
N ARG A 222 1.13 6.62 6.87
CA ARG A 222 1.30 7.33 5.59
C ARG A 222 0.29 6.85 4.56
N ASN A 223 -0.02 7.67 3.58
CA ASN A 223 -0.84 7.23 2.44
C ASN A 223 0.10 6.74 1.34
N HIS A 224 0.00 5.47 0.97
CA HIS A 224 0.81 4.86 -0.07
C HIS A 224 0.01 4.57 -1.35
N ARG A 225 -1.21 5.07 -1.49
CA ARG A 225 -2.02 4.87 -2.69
C ARG A 225 -1.43 5.65 -3.88
N LYS A 226 -1.78 5.18 -5.07
CA LYS A 226 -1.48 5.82 -6.36
C LYS A 226 -2.72 5.68 -7.21
N ILE A 227 -3.43 6.78 -7.41
CA ILE A 227 -4.70 6.82 -8.10
C ILE A 227 -4.69 8.02 -9.03
N VAL A 228 -5.09 7.79 -10.29
CA VAL A 228 -5.56 8.87 -11.17
C VAL A 228 -6.96 8.50 -11.63
N VAL A 229 -7.91 9.42 -11.58
CA VAL A 229 -9.27 9.23 -12.13
C VAL A 229 -9.59 10.39 -13.05
N VAL A 230 -10.09 10.08 -14.25
CA VAL A 230 -10.53 11.05 -15.25
C VAL A 230 -12.02 10.88 -15.50
N ASP A 231 -12.81 11.90 -15.14
CA ASP A 231 -14.27 11.98 -15.31
C ASP A 231 -15.07 10.77 -14.79
N GLY A 232 -14.49 9.97 -13.89
CA GLY A 232 -15.08 8.69 -13.47
C GLY A 232 -15.17 7.63 -14.58
N ARG A 233 -14.50 7.83 -15.73
CA ARG A 233 -14.52 6.96 -16.92
C ARG A 233 -13.28 6.10 -17.05
N VAL A 234 -12.14 6.66 -16.69
CA VAL A 234 -10.84 5.98 -16.70
C VAL A 234 -10.18 6.16 -15.35
N ALA A 235 -9.50 5.12 -14.88
CA ALA A 235 -8.64 5.21 -13.72
C ALA A 235 -7.30 4.51 -13.95
N TYR A 236 -6.31 4.97 -13.21
CA TYR A 236 -5.01 4.33 -13.08
C TYR A 236 -4.73 4.02 -11.63
N MET A 237 -4.09 2.89 -11.39
CA MET A 237 -3.52 2.56 -10.10
C MET A 237 -2.36 1.59 -10.23
N GLY A 238 -1.57 1.44 -9.16
CA GLY A 238 -0.45 0.51 -9.15
C GLY A 238 0.61 0.93 -8.17
N SER A 239 1.86 0.67 -8.55
CA SER A 239 3.02 0.80 -7.66
C SER A 239 3.83 2.07 -7.86
N GLN A 240 3.76 2.67 -9.05
CA GLN A 240 4.56 3.80 -9.50
C GLN A 240 4.22 5.12 -8.83
N ASN A 241 5.22 5.82 -8.29
CA ASN A 241 5.09 7.22 -7.90
C ASN A 241 5.25 8.17 -9.11
N LEU A 242 4.76 9.39 -9.00
CA LEU A 242 4.86 10.40 -10.06
C LEU A 242 6.16 11.22 -9.90
N ILE A 243 7.27 10.63 -10.31
CA ILE A 243 8.62 11.21 -10.23
C ILE A 243 9.54 10.53 -11.25
N ASP A 244 10.65 11.17 -11.62
CA ASP A 244 11.75 10.54 -12.33
C ASP A 244 12.12 9.17 -11.76
N ARG A 245 12.47 8.24 -12.66
CA ARG A 245 12.74 6.83 -12.35
C ARG A 245 13.86 6.62 -11.34
N SER A 246 14.79 7.56 -11.19
CA SER A 246 15.88 7.53 -10.20
C SER A 246 15.49 8.08 -8.83
N TYR A 247 14.30 8.70 -8.71
CA TYR A 247 13.83 9.47 -7.56
C TYR A 247 14.70 10.68 -7.21
N LEU A 248 15.65 11.05 -8.09
CA LEU A 248 16.50 12.25 -8.07
C LEU A 248 17.38 12.45 -6.82
N ALA A 249 17.27 11.61 -5.79
CA ALA A 249 18.11 11.70 -4.62
C ALA A 249 19.57 11.42 -4.97
N GLU A 250 20.50 12.23 -4.45
CA GLU A 250 21.93 12.14 -4.77
C GLU A 250 22.50 10.72 -4.54
N ARG A 251 22.06 10.04 -3.48
CA ARG A 251 22.45 8.65 -3.19
C ARG A 251 21.98 7.67 -4.26
N ASN A 252 20.79 7.87 -4.82
CA ASN A 252 20.23 7.00 -5.85
C ASN A 252 20.98 7.20 -7.16
N LEU A 253 21.21 8.47 -7.55
CA LEU A 253 21.98 8.83 -8.74
C LEU A 253 23.40 8.28 -8.68
N LYS A 254 24.10 8.44 -7.55
CA LYS A 254 25.45 7.87 -7.35
C LYS A 254 25.50 6.35 -7.49
N ARG A 255 24.42 5.66 -7.13
CA ARG A 255 24.29 4.20 -7.22
C ARG A 255 23.70 3.74 -8.56
N GLY A 256 23.26 4.66 -9.42
CA GLY A 256 22.56 4.36 -10.67
C GLY A 256 21.21 3.67 -10.48
N LEU A 257 20.55 3.81 -9.30
CA LEU A 257 19.31 3.10 -9.02
C LEU A 257 18.16 3.56 -9.93
N GLN A 258 17.36 2.59 -10.38
CA GLN A 258 16.20 2.81 -11.26
C GLN A 258 15.03 1.95 -10.79
N TRP A 259 13.84 2.53 -10.60
CA TRP A 259 12.69 1.77 -10.12
C TRP A 259 11.96 1.09 -11.28
N GLN A 260 11.61 -0.19 -11.13
CA GLN A 260 10.73 -0.93 -12.05
C GLN A 260 9.36 -1.09 -11.40
N GLU A 261 8.37 -0.48 -12.01
CA GLU A 261 7.01 -0.39 -11.48
C GLU A 261 6.03 -1.10 -12.42
N LEU A 262 4.81 -1.26 -11.95
CA LEU A 262 3.69 -1.75 -12.74
C LEU A 262 2.45 -0.92 -12.42
N VAL A 263 1.80 -0.45 -13.47
CA VAL A 263 0.56 0.34 -13.44
C VAL A 263 -0.52 -0.41 -14.21
N THR A 264 -1.76 -0.32 -13.75
CA THR A 264 -2.93 -0.76 -14.51
C THR A 264 -3.76 0.44 -14.90
N ARG A 265 -4.12 0.52 -16.18
CA ARG A 265 -5.15 1.42 -16.71
C ARG A 265 -6.46 0.66 -16.75
N VAL A 266 -7.54 1.25 -16.22
CA VAL A 266 -8.82 0.57 -16.03
C VAL A 266 -9.97 1.44 -16.52
N THR A 267 -10.91 0.81 -17.22
CA THR A 267 -12.17 1.43 -17.67
C THR A 267 -13.36 0.55 -17.31
N GLY A 268 -14.54 1.15 -17.17
CA GLY A 268 -15.78 0.46 -16.83
C GLY A 268 -16.23 0.72 -15.40
N PRO A 269 -17.21 -0.03 -14.87
CA PRO A 269 -17.82 0.21 -13.57
C PRO A 269 -16.86 0.33 -12.38
N VAL A 270 -15.73 -0.38 -12.41
CA VAL A 270 -14.77 -0.38 -11.30
C VAL A 270 -14.11 0.98 -11.07
N VAL A 271 -14.10 1.86 -12.07
CA VAL A 271 -13.61 3.24 -11.93
C VAL A 271 -14.38 3.99 -10.84
N GLY A 272 -15.68 3.71 -10.68
CA GLY A 272 -16.47 4.29 -9.59
C GLY A 272 -15.98 3.88 -8.20
N GLY A 273 -15.53 2.64 -8.04
CA GLY A 273 -14.93 2.15 -6.79
C GLY A 273 -13.57 2.80 -6.51
N ILE A 274 -12.73 2.96 -7.53
CA ILE A 274 -11.44 3.66 -7.40
C ILE A 274 -11.67 5.13 -7.05
N ASN A 275 -12.62 5.79 -7.71
CA ASN A 275 -12.99 7.17 -7.44
C ASN A 275 -13.53 7.33 -6.00
N ALA A 276 -14.33 6.39 -5.51
CA ALA A 276 -14.84 6.44 -4.15
C ALA A 276 -13.72 6.42 -3.09
N VAL A 277 -12.59 5.73 -3.37
CA VAL A 277 -11.40 5.76 -2.49
C VAL A 277 -10.78 7.17 -2.47
N PHE A 278 -10.61 7.81 -3.63
CA PHE A 278 -10.12 9.19 -3.68
C PHE A 278 -11.06 10.16 -2.96
N LEU A 279 -12.36 10.09 -3.22
CA LEU A 279 -13.36 10.97 -2.60
C LEU A 279 -13.38 10.80 -1.07
N SER A 280 -13.18 9.57 -0.60
CA SER A 280 -13.06 9.25 0.84
C SER A 280 -11.89 9.98 1.48
N ASP A 281 -10.74 9.97 0.80
CA ASP A 281 -9.52 10.61 1.28
C ASP A 281 -9.61 12.13 1.18
N TRP A 282 -10.21 12.66 0.11
CA TRP A 282 -10.48 14.09 -0.05
C TRP A 282 -11.37 14.61 1.09
N TYR A 283 -12.52 13.98 1.35
CA TYR A 283 -13.43 14.36 2.44
C TYR A 283 -12.75 14.27 3.82
N SER A 284 -11.87 13.28 3.99
CA SER A 284 -11.12 13.11 5.24
C SER A 284 -10.21 14.31 5.55
N GLU A 285 -9.63 14.93 4.52
CA GLU A 285 -8.72 16.08 4.66
C GLU A 285 -9.39 17.46 4.56
N THR A 286 -10.48 17.57 3.80
CA THR A 286 -11.10 18.87 3.47
C THR A 286 -12.43 19.13 4.15
N ASP A 287 -13.08 18.09 4.71
CA ASP A 287 -14.49 18.13 5.14
C ASP A 287 -15.49 18.43 3.98
N ASP A 288 -15.04 18.38 2.72
CA ASP A 288 -15.87 18.58 1.53
C ASP A 288 -16.34 17.25 0.94
N LEU A 289 -17.65 17.00 0.97
CA LEU A 289 -18.27 15.79 0.45
C LEU A 289 -18.68 15.99 -1.01
N LEU A 290 -17.76 15.66 -1.90
CA LEU A 290 -17.96 15.77 -3.33
C LEU A 290 -18.94 14.70 -3.86
N ASN A 291 -19.92 15.13 -4.65
CA ASN A 291 -20.85 14.24 -5.36
C ASN A 291 -20.45 14.07 -6.84
N GLU A 292 -19.22 13.62 -7.07
CA GLU A 292 -18.65 13.48 -8.42
C GLU A 292 -18.63 12.01 -8.83
N ARG A 293 -19.82 11.41 -8.88
CA ARG A 293 -20.06 10.05 -9.35
C ARG A 293 -20.78 10.09 -10.69
N LEU A 294 -20.32 9.29 -11.65
CA LEU A 294 -21.09 9.10 -12.87
C LEU A 294 -22.44 8.47 -12.55
N PRO A 295 -23.55 8.95 -13.14
CA PRO A 295 -24.83 8.26 -13.05
C PRO A 295 -24.69 6.82 -13.55
N PRO A 296 -25.27 5.82 -12.86
CA PRO A 296 -25.10 4.40 -13.22
C PRO A 296 -25.38 4.08 -14.71
N ASP A 297 -26.34 4.77 -15.31
CA ASP A 297 -26.76 4.58 -16.70
C ASP A 297 -25.76 5.13 -17.74
N THR A 298 -24.80 5.95 -17.30
CA THR A 298 -23.78 6.56 -18.18
C THR A 298 -22.48 5.75 -18.21
N VAL A 299 -22.36 4.76 -17.32
CA VAL A 299 -21.17 3.91 -17.20
C VAL A 299 -21.21 2.84 -18.28
N LEU A 300 -20.28 2.89 -19.22
CA LEU A 300 -20.13 1.86 -20.25
C LEU A 300 -19.69 0.55 -19.59
N ARG A 301 -20.42 -0.53 -19.88
CA ARG A 301 -20.11 -1.89 -19.44
C ARG A 301 -19.70 -2.71 -20.65
N ASP A 302 -18.56 -3.39 -20.56
CA ASP A 302 -18.22 -4.42 -21.53
C ASP A 302 -19.09 -5.66 -21.26
N THR A 303 -19.81 -6.12 -22.27
CA THR A 303 -20.64 -7.34 -22.19
C THR A 303 -20.00 -8.52 -22.90
N SER A 304 -18.77 -8.36 -23.39
CA SER A 304 -18.00 -9.42 -24.03
C SER A 304 -17.61 -10.51 -23.03
N ALA A 305 -17.30 -11.71 -23.54
CA ALA A 305 -16.75 -12.79 -22.73
C ALA A 305 -15.35 -12.49 -22.17
N GLN A 306 -14.71 -11.42 -22.64
CA GLN A 306 -13.40 -10.96 -22.17
C GLN A 306 -13.50 -9.90 -21.07
N ALA A 307 -14.72 -9.47 -20.74
CA ALA A 307 -14.97 -8.53 -19.67
C ALA A 307 -14.45 -9.07 -18.33
N LEU A 308 -13.84 -8.17 -17.57
CA LEU A 308 -13.20 -8.50 -16.30
C LEU A 308 -14.15 -8.25 -15.13
N ASP A 309 -14.09 -9.14 -14.14
CA ASP A 309 -14.66 -8.90 -12.82
C ASP A 309 -13.60 -8.28 -11.92
N CYS A 310 -13.87 -7.09 -11.41
CA CYS A 310 -12.91 -6.31 -10.64
C CYS A 310 -13.48 -5.86 -9.30
N GLN A 311 -12.67 -5.97 -8.24
CA GLN A 311 -12.99 -5.48 -6.91
C GLN A 311 -11.86 -4.61 -6.40
N VAL A 312 -12.18 -3.36 -6.05
CA VAL A 312 -11.25 -2.47 -5.36
C VAL A 312 -11.24 -2.84 -3.88
N VAL A 313 -10.06 -2.97 -3.30
CA VAL A 313 -9.85 -3.35 -1.91
C VAL A 313 -8.98 -2.28 -1.25
N PRO A 314 -9.61 -1.26 -0.64
CA PRO A 314 -8.87 -0.29 0.16
C PRO A 314 -8.48 -0.92 1.51
N SER A 315 -7.32 -0.52 2.03
CA SER A 315 -6.86 -0.90 3.36
C SER A 315 -6.11 0.23 4.06
N GLY A 316 -5.75 -0.02 5.32
CA GLY A 316 -4.93 0.84 6.15
C GLY A 316 -5.55 1.12 7.52
N PRO A 317 -4.99 2.06 8.29
CA PRO A 317 -5.38 2.31 9.69
C PRO A 317 -6.80 2.90 9.86
N GLY A 318 -7.49 3.20 8.76
CA GLY A 318 -8.92 3.53 8.73
C GLY A 318 -9.85 2.31 8.67
N PHE A 319 -9.33 1.13 8.35
CA PHE A 319 -10.06 -0.13 8.28
C PHE A 319 -9.63 -1.04 9.44
N GLU A 320 -10.58 -1.55 10.23
CA GLU A 320 -10.26 -2.38 11.40
C GLU A 320 -9.86 -3.82 11.04
N GLY A 321 -10.12 -4.25 9.80
CA GLY A 321 -10.10 -5.66 9.39
C GLY A 321 -8.81 -6.20 8.77
N GLU A 322 -7.70 -5.45 8.75
CA GLU A 322 -6.45 -5.83 8.04
C GLU A 322 -6.74 -6.34 6.60
N ASN A 323 -7.54 -5.58 5.85
CA ASN A 323 -8.18 -6.01 4.59
C ASN A 323 -7.22 -6.70 3.61
N ASN A 324 -6.06 -6.09 3.33
CA ASN A 324 -5.08 -6.65 2.38
C ASN A 324 -4.48 -7.97 2.87
N LEU A 325 -4.13 -8.08 4.15
CA LEU A 325 -3.59 -9.32 4.71
C LEU A 325 -4.61 -10.46 4.56
N ARG A 326 -5.88 -10.20 4.90
CA ARG A 326 -6.95 -11.20 4.79
C ARG A 326 -7.24 -11.59 3.35
N LEU A 327 -7.21 -10.64 2.40
CA LEU A 327 -7.31 -10.92 0.97
C LEU A 327 -6.19 -11.86 0.51
N PHE A 328 -4.94 -11.51 0.77
CA PHE A 328 -3.77 -12.30 0.35
C PHE A 328 -3.80 -13.70 0.96
N LEU A 329 -4.08 -13.83 2.25
CA LEU A 329 -4.21 -15.13 2.91
C LEU A 329 -5.33 -15.97 2.29
N ALA A 330 -6.51 -15.39 2.06
CA ALA A 330 -7.64 -16.12 1.49
C ALA A 330 -7.32 -16.65 0.08
N LEU A 331 -6.63 -15.86 -0.75
CA LEU A 331 -6.20 -16.29 -2.08
C LEU A 331 -5.09 -17.35 -2.02
N LEU A 332 -4.08 -17.20 -1.16
CA LEU A 332 -3.03 -18.20 -0.95
C LEU A 332 -3.60 -19.57 -0.55
N TYR A 333 -4.55 -19.59 0.38
CA TYR A 333 -5.21 -20.83 0.77
C TYR A 333 -6.11 -21.40 -0.34
N SER A 334 -6.62 -20.56 -1.24
CA SER A 334 -7.50 -20.97 -2.34
C SER A 334 -6.76 -21.45 -3.59
N ALA A 335 -5.49 -21.09 -3.78
CA ALA A 335 -4.70 -21.50 -4.93
C ALA A 335 -4.61 -23.04 -5.06
N GLN A 336 -4.59 -23.53 -6.30
CA GLN A 336 -4.62 -24.96 -6.62
C GLN A 336 -3.36 -25.44 -7.36
N GLU A 337 -2.76 -24.60 -8.19
CA GLU A 337 -1.65 -24.96 -9.07
C GLU A 337 -0.41 -24.11 -8.81
N ARG A 338 -0.56 -22.78 -8.74
CA ARG A 338 0.57 -21.87 -8.63
C ARG A 338 0.23 -20.58 -7.89
N ILE A 339 1.27 -20.01 -7.29
CA ILE A 339 1.25 -18.69 -6.65
C ILE A 339 2.48 -17.92 -7.13
N ILE A 340 2.28 -16.71 -7.64
CA ILE A 340 3.37 -15.83 -8.03
C ILE A 340 3.23 -14.51 -7.29
N ILE A 341 4.28 -14.15 -6.55
CA ILE A 341 4.33 -12.96 -5.69
C ILE A 341 5.45 -12.04 -6.19
N THR A 342 5.16 -10.76 -6.32
CA THR A 342 6.17 -9.71 -6.53
C THR A 342 5.95 -8.60 -5.52
N SER A 343 6.97 -8.35 -4.69
CA SER A 343 6.93 -7.29 -3.66
C SER A 343 8.34 -6.74 -3.45
N PRO A 344 8.56 -5.41 -3.51
CA PRO A 344 9.89 -4.82 -3.24
C PRO A 344 10.37 -5.11 -1.81
N TYR A 345 9.42 -5.15 -0.89
CA TYR A 345 9.64 -5.37 0.52
C TYR A 345 8.80 -6.57 0.94
N PHE A 346 9.44 -7.73 1.06
CA PHE A 346 8.80 -8.96 1.48
C PHE A 346 9.14 -9.26 2.94
N VAL A 347 8.35 -8.68 3.85
CA VAL A 347 8.53 -8.83 5.31
C VAL A 347 7.22 -9.37 5.90
N PRO A 348 6.84 -10.61 5.55
CA PRO A 348 5.55 -11.18 5.88
C PRO A 348 5.38 -11.39 7.39
N ASP A 349 4.13 -11.45 7.82
CA ASP A 349 3.79 -11.94 9.14
C ASP A 349 3.83 -13.48 9.18
N GLU A 350 3.64 -14.03 10.38
CA GLU A 350 3.69 -15.48 10.59
C GLU A 350 2.58 -16.22 9.82
N ALA A 351 1.38 -15.65 9.74
CA ALA A 351 0.26 -16.24 9.01
C ALA A 351 0.56 -16.35 7.50
N MET A 352 1.15 -15.31 6.92
CA MET A 352 1.55 -15.27 5.51
C MET A 352 2.68 -16.27 5.23
N MET A 353 3.67 -16.35 6.13
CA MET A 353 4.74 -17.37 6.03
C MET A 353 4.17 -18.79 6.05
N TYR A 354 3.24 -19.09 6.95
CA TYR A 354 2.58 -20.40 6.97
C TYR A 354 1.75 -20.66 5.71
N ALA A 355 1.01 -19.67 5.21
CA ALA A 355 0.21 -19.84 4.00
C ALA A 355 1.07 -20.15 2.77
N ILE A 356 2.21 -19.46 2.61
CA ILE A 356 3.15 -19.66 1.50
C ILE A 356 3.85 -21.02 1.61
N THR A 357 4.44 -21.32 2.77
CA THR A 357 5.16 -22.58 2.96
C THR A 357 4.22 -23.80 2.89
N SER A 358 3.01 -23.71 3.46
CA SER A 358 1.99 -24.76 3.33
C SER A 358 1.53 -24.94 1.89
N SER A 359 1.48 -23.88 1.09
CA SER A 359 1.18 -23.98 -0.34
C SER A 359 2.24 -24.77 -1.10
N ARG A 360 3.52 -24.59 -0.79
CA ARG A 360 4.56 -25.46 -1.34
C ARG A 360 4.45 -26.90 -0.87
N GLN A 361 4.12 -27.12 0.41
CA GLN A 361 3.90 -28.48 0.93
C GLN A 361 2.69 -29.19 0.30
N ARG A 362 1.70 -28.44 -0.20
CA ARG A 362 0.61 -28.97 -1.02
C ARG A 362 1.01 -29.32 -2.46
N GLY A 363 2.24 -28.99 -2.88
CA GLY A 363 2.78 -29.29 -4.21
C GLY A 363 2.64 -28.17 -5.25
N LEU A 364 2.16 -26.98 -4.87
CA LEU A 364 1.97 -25.86 -5.80
C LEU A 364 3.33 -25.27 -6.24
N ASP A 365 3.41 -24.70 -7.43
CA ASP A 365 4.55 -23.86 -7.84
C ASP A 365 4.43 -22.49 -7.18
N VAL A 366 5.31 -22.17 -6.22
CA VAL A 366 5.33 -20.86 -5.55
C VAL A 366 6.60 -20.11 -5.89
N GLN A 367 6.43 -18.91 -6.46
CA GLN A 367 7.52 -18.04 -6.90
C GLN A 367 7.43 -16.69 -6.19
N LEU A 368 8.59 -16.16 -5.79
CA LEU A 368 8.75 -14.84 -5.19
C LEU A 368 9.77 -14.02 -5.98
N PHE A 369 9.35 -12.88 -6.52
CA PHE A 369 10.19 -11.91 -7.19
C PHE A 369 10.51 -10.74 -6.25
N VAL A 370 11.81 -10.47 -6.10
CA VAL A 370 12.38 -9.45 -5.20
C VAL A 370 13.62 -8.85 -5.86
N SER A 371 14.10 -7.71 -5.38
CA SER A 371 15.31 -7.07 -5.93
C SER A 371 16.59 -7.74 -5.47
N GLU A 372 17.58 -7.86 -6.35
CA GLU A 372 18.93 -8.32 -6.00
C GLU A 372 19.61 -7.37 -4.98
N ILE A 373 19.37 -6.07 -5.12
CA ILE A 373 19.89 -5.00 -4.25
C ILE A 373 18.74 -4.21 -3.60
N GLY A 374 19.02 -3.58 -2.46
CA GLY A 374 18.05 -2.72 -1.76
C GLY A 374 18.32 -1.22 -1.94
N ASP A 375 17.26 -0.43 -1.98
CA ASP A 375 17.29 1.03 -1.79
C ASP A 375 17.48 1.38 -0.29
N GLN A 376 16.80 0.63 0.59
CA GLN A 376 16.83 0.74 2.05
C GLN A 376 17.50 -0.48 2.68
N ALA A 377 18.65 -0.27 3.34
CA ALA A 377 19.47 -1.35 3.87
C ALA A 377 18.74 -2.17 4.96
N SER A 378 18.07 -1.51 5.91
CA SER A 378 17.35 -2.19 6.99
C SER A 378 16.22 -3.07 6.46
N VAL A 379 15.43 -2.57 5.50
CA VAL A 379 14.31 -3.30 4.90
C VAL A 379 14.83 -4.46 4.05
N TYR A 380 15.87 -4.24 3.26
CA TYR A 380 16.52 -5.27 2.45
C TYR A 380 17.03 -6.44 3.30
N HIS A 381 17.74 -6.15 4.39
CA HIS A 381 18.24 -7.18 5.32
C HIS A 381 17.10 -7.87 6.08
N ALA A 382 16.05 -7.14 6.48
CA ALA A 382 14.88 -7.72 7.13
C ALA A 382 14.16 -8.71 6.21
N GLN A 383 13.96 -8.38 4.93
CA GLN A 383 13.33 -9.30 3.97
C GLN A 383 14.16 -10.57 3.75
N ARG A 384 15.48 -10.41 3.60
CA ARG A 384 16.42 -11.52 3.38
C ARG A 384 16.38 -12.55 4.51
N SER A 385 16.09 -12.11 5.74
CA SER A 385 15.97 -12.99 6.90
C SER A 385 14.88 -14.09 6.76
N TYR A 386 13.94 -13.94 5.82
CA TYR A 386 12.90 -14.92 5.53
C TYR A 386 13.27 -15.90 4.41
N TYR A 387 14.31 -15.62 3.61
CA TYR A 387 14.64 -16.41 2.42
C TYR A 387 15.01 -17.84 2.74
N GLY A 388 15.79 -18.08 3.80
CA GLY A 388 16.18 -19.44 4.21
C GLY A 388 14.97 -20.37 4.39
N ALA A 389 13.98 -19.94 5.19
CA ALA A 389 12.77 -20.73 5.45
C ALA A 389 11.92 -20.96 4.19
N LEU A 390 11.87 -19.97 3.28
CA LEU A 390 11.16 -20.09 2.01
C LEU A 390 11.86 -21.09 1.06
N LEU A 391 13.18 -20.98 0.93
CA LEU A 391 14.00 -21.86 0.10
C LEU A 391 13.98 -23.30 0.62
N GLU A 392 14.04 -23.50 1.94
CA GLU A 392 13.89 -24.82 2.57
C GLU A 392 12.51 -25.43 2.32
N ALA A 393 11.45 -24.62 2.30
CA ALA A 393 10.12 -25.05 1.89
C ALA A 393 9.98 -25.27 0.37
N GLY A 394 11.01 -24.96 -0.41
CA GLY A 394 11.07 -25.13 -1.85
C GLY A 394 10.47 -23.99 -2.66
N VAL A 395 10.19 -22.83 -2.06
CA VAL A 395 9.77 -21.61 -2.80
C VAL A 395 10.90 -21.16 -3.72
N ARG A 396 10.57 -20.80 -4.96
CA ARG A 396 11.55 -20.29 -5.93
C ARG A 396 11.68 -18.77 -5.79
N ILE A 397 12.87 -18.29 -5.48
CA ILE A 397 13.12 -16.86 -5.30
C ILE A 397 13.89 -16.33 -6.52
N TRP A 398 13.36 -15.30 -7.16
CA TRP A 398 13.93 -14.64 -8.33
C TRP A 398 14.44 -13.25 -7.94
N LEU A 399 15.73 -13.03 -8.16
CA LEU A 399 16.41 -11.76 -7.88
C LEU A 399 16.46 -10.91 -9.15
N TYR A 400 15.68 -9.83 -9.16
CA TYR A 400 15.66 -8.85 -10.24
C TYR A 400 16.98 -8.07 -10.28
N PRO A 401 17.64 -7.95 -11.44
CA PRO A 401 19.04 -7.55 -11.52
C PRO A 401 19.28 -6.08 -11.16
N ALA A 402 20.42 -5.83 -10.51
CA ALA A 402 20.95 -4.48 -10.34
C ALA A 402 21.20 -3.80 -11.71
N PRO A 403 21.10 -2.46 -11.81
CA PRO A 403 20.86 -1.49 -10.74
C PRO A 403 19.38 -1.22 -10.46
N TYR A 404 18.47 -2.05 -10.99
CA TYR A 404 17.04 -1.82 -10.84
C TYR A 404 16.54 -2.25 -9.46
N ILE A 405 15.58 -1.46 -8.95
CA ILE A 405 14.77 -1.82 -7.79
C ILE A 405 13.40 -2.25 -8.32
N LEU A 406 13.11 -3.55 -8.23
CA LEU A 406 11.79 -4.09 -8.55
C LEU A 406 10.80 -3.63 -7.49
N HIS A 407 10.02 -2.61 -7.82
CA HIS A 407 9.04 -1.98 -6.94
C HIS A 407 7.59 -2.27 -7.36
N SER A 408 7.40 -3.14 -8.35
CA SER A 408 6.10 -3.71 -8.69
C SER A 408 5.48 -4.48 -7.51
N LYS A 409 4.15 -4.37 -7.36
CA LYS A 409 3.39 -4.97 -6.26
C LYS A 409 2.20 -5.69 -6.84
N HIS A 410 2.39 -6.98 -7.09
CA HIS A 410 1.34 -7.82 -7.60
C HIS A 410 1.45 -9.24 -7.08
N PHE A 411 0.33 -9.92 -7.17
CA PHE A 411 0.13 -11.25 -6.67
C PHE A 411 -0.84 -11.96 -7.58
N SER A 412 -0.58 -13.21 -7.94
CA SER A 412 -1.48 -13.97 -8.79
C SER A 412 -1.55 -15.42 -8.35
N ILE A 413 -2.72 -16.03 -8.56
CA ILE A 413 -2.96 -17.45 -8.29
C ILE A 413 -3.52 -18.10 -9.54
N ASP A 414 -3.02 -19.30 -9.82
CA ASP A 414 -3.46 -20.16 -10.93
C ASP A 414 -3.50 -19.38 -12.24
N ASP A 415 -4.43 -19.66 -13.15
CA ASP A 415 -4.65 -18.81 -14.33
C ASP A 415 -5.99 -18.05 -14.22
N ASP A 416 -6.37 -17.67 -12.99
CA ASP A 416 -7.73 -17.23 -12.68
C ASP A 416 -7.80 -15.82 -12.07
N VAL A 417 -6.94 -15.51 -11.10
CA VAL A 417 -7.00 -14.25 -10.33
C VAL A 417 -5.63 -13.59 -10.22
N ALA A 418 -5.61 -12.28 -10.45
CA ALA A 418 -4.47 -11.42 -10.16
C ALA A 418 -4.88 -10.23 -9.29
N VAL A 419 -3.96 -9.78 -8.46
CA VAL A 419 -4.09 -8.60 -7.60
C VAL A 419 -2.93 -7.66 -7.93
N ILE A 420 -3.24 -6.39 -8.18
CA ILE A 420 -2.26 -5.33 -8.40
C ILE A 420 -2.61 -4.11 -7.54
N GLY A 421 -1.61 -3.38 -7.04
CA GLY A 421 -1.90 -2.16 -6.31
C GLY A 421 -0.67 -1.52 -5.70
N SER A 422 -0.90 -0.83 -4.59
CA SER A 422 0.15 -0.09 -3.87
C SER A 422 0.71 -0.84 -2.65
N SER A 423 0.04 -1.90 -2.20
CA SER A 423 0.39 -2.64 -0.99
C SER A 423 1.61 -3.53 -1.18
N ASN A 424 2.61 -3.39 -0.31
CA ASN A 424 3.63 -4.43 -0.16
C ASN A 424 3.07 -5.61 0.63
N MET A 425 3.82 -6.71 0.61
CA MET A 425 3.61 -7.83 1.53
C MET A 425 4.49 -7.67 2.78
N ASP A 426 4.24 -6.58 3.52
CA ASP A 426 4.92 -6.26 4.77
C ASP A 426 3.95 -5.77 5.87
N ILE A 427 4.41 -5.86 7.12
CA ILE A 427 3.63 -5.47 8.31
C ILE A 427 3.15 -4.02 8.22
N ARG A 428 3.97 -3.11 7.65
CA ARG A 428 3.64 -1.69 7.48
C ARG A 428 2.43 -1.50 6.56
N SER A 429 2.40 -2.17 5.42
CA SER A 429 1.33 -2.10 4.44
C SER A 429 0.04 -2.75 4.97
N PHE A 430 0.16 -3.75 5.83
CA PHE A 430 -0.99 -4.39 6.47
C PHE A 430 -1.61 -3.55 7.59
N THR A 431 -0.84 -2.66 8.24
CA THR A 431 -1.29 -2.02 9.50
C THR A 431 -1.18 -0.49 9.54
N LEU A 432 -0.14 0.10 8.96
CA LEU A 432 0.20 1.52 9.13
C LEU A 432 -0.11 2.36 7.89
N ASN A 433 0.06 1.81 6.69
CA ASN A 433 -0.15 2.55 5.45
C ASN A 433 -1.60 2.47 4.98
N LEU A 434 -2.13 3.57 4.44
CA LEU A 434 -3.29 3.50 3.57
C LEU A 434 -2.84 2.96 2.22
N GLU A 435 -3.49 1.89 1.77
CA GLU A 435 -3.18 1.20 0.51
C GLU A 435 -4.46 0.98 -0.29
N VAL A 436 -4.29 0.66 -1.57
CA VAL A 436 -5.37 0.23 -2.46
C VAL A 436 -4.88 -0.91 -3.34
N SER A 437 -5.67 -1.97 -3.41
CA SER A 437 -5.43 -3.12 -4.28
C SER A 437 -6.63 -3.33 -5.21
N LEU A 438 -6.38 -3.85 -6.40
CA LEU A 438 -7.40 -4.26 -7.35
C LEU A 438 -7.30 -5.77 -7.54
N MET A 439 -8.32 -6.50 -7.08
CA MET A 439 -8.47 -7.91 -7.40
C MET A 439 -9.21 -8.03 -8.72
N VAL A 440 -8.61 -8.74 -9.68
CA VAL A 440 -9.12 -8.93 -11.03
C VAL A 440 -9.25 -10.42 -11.30
N ARG A 441 -10.43 -10.84 -11.74
CA ARG A 441 -10.68 -12.17 -12.31
C ARG A 441 -11.00 -12.01 -13.78
N GLY A 442 -10.30 -12.77 -14.61
CA GLY A 442 -10.52 -12.80 -16.05
C GLY A 442 -9.24 -13.06 -16.83
N ARG A 443 -9.36 -13.89 -17.87
CA ARG A 443 -8.21 -14.47 -18.58
C ARG A 443 -7.32 -13.41 -19.22
N THR A 444 -7.90 -12.38 -19.85
CA THR A 444 -7.16 -11.32 -20.55
C THR A 444 -6.21 -10.53 -19.66
N PHE A 445 -6.57 -10.32 -18.39
CA PHE A 445 -5.71 -9.62 -17.44
C PHE A 445 -4.67 -10.56 -16.82
N VAL A 446 -5.05 -11.80 -16.51
CA VAL A 446 -4.12 -12.80 -15.97
C VAL A 446 -3.04 -13.15 -16.99
N ASP A 447 -3.39 -13.28 -18.28
CA ASP A 447 -2.40 -13.52 -19.33
C ASP A 447 -1.39 -12.37 -19.45
N GLN A 448 -1.83 -11.11 -19.43
CA GLN A 448 -0.92 -9.95 -19.36
C GLN A 448 -0.02 -10.01 -18.11
N MET A 449 -0.56 -10.41 -16.95
CA MET A 449 0.22 -10.56 -15.73
C MET A 449 1.27 -11.68 -15.87
N ARG A 450 0.93 -12.78 -16.54
CA ARG A 450 1.86 -13.89 -16.82
C ARG A 450 2.98 -13.45 -17.74
N GLU A 451 2.71 -12.59 -18.72
CA GLU A 451 3.74 -11.99 -19.59
C GLU A 451 4.72 -11.12 -18.79
N VAL A 452 4.21 -10.25 -17.90
CA VAL A 452 5.04 -9.43 -17.00
C VAL A 452 5.95 -10.32 -16.13
N GLU A 453 5.38 -11.33 -15.49
CA GLU A 453 6.12 -12.26 -14.65
C GLU A 453 7.12 -13.12 -15.43
N ALA A 454 6.80 -13.51 -16.66
CA ALA A 454 7.72 -14.24 -17.53
C ALA A 454 8.91 -13.34 -17.90
N GLY A 455 8.66 -12.09 -18.25
CA GLY A 455 9.72 -11.10 -18.50
C GLY A 455 10.61 -10.89 -17.28
N TYR A 456 10.03 -10.79 -16.07
CA TYR A 456 10.81 -10.72 -14.83
C TYR A 456 11.66 -11.96 -14.62
N ARG A 457 11.12 -13.16 -14.90
CA ARG A 457 11.85 -14.42 -14.75
C ARG A 457 13.03 -14.52 -15.72
N GLU A 458 12.85 -14.09 -16.97
CA GLU A 458 13.88 -14.17 -18.01
C GLU A 458 15.14 -13.38 -17.67
N ILE A 459 14.98 -12.20 -17.05
CA ILE A 459 16.10 -11.32 -16.70
C ILE A 459 16.60 -11.51 -15.27
N SER A 460 15.83 -12.20 -14.42
CA SER A 460 16.20 -12.44 -13.02
C SER A 460 17.07 -13.67 -12.86
N ARG A 461 17.91 -13.66 -11.83
CA ARG A 461 18.64 -14.86 -11.40
C ARG A 461 17.85 -15.58 -10.31
N GLU A 462 17.73 -16.90 -10.40
CA GLU A 462 17.19 -17.70 -9.32
C GLU A 462 18.20 -17.78 -8.15
N LEU A 463 17.72 -17.49 -6.94
CA LEU A 463 18.47 -17.70 -5.71
C LEU A 463 18.22 -19.14 -5.24
N THR A 464 19.25 -19.97 -5.25
CA THR A 464 19.13 -21.35 -4.78
C THR A 464 19.41 -21.47 -3.28
N LEU A 465 18.92 -22.56 -2.66
CA LEU A 465 19.28 -22.88 -1.27
C LEU A 465 20.79 -23.08 -1.10
N MET A 466 21.48 -23.59 -2.12
CA MET A 466 22.94 -23.73 -2.11
C MET A 466 23.63 -22.36 -2.09
N ASP A 467 23.18 -21.41 -2.91
CA ASP A 467 23.69 -20.04 -2.90
C ASP A 467 23.49 -19.40 -1.51
N TRP A 468 22.28 -19.55 -0.96
CA TRP A 468 21.93 -18.99 0.34
C TRP A 468 22.79 -19.55 1.48
N ASN A 469 23.05 -20.86 1.49
CA ASN A 469 23.88 -21.51 2.51
C ASN A 469 25.37 -21.12 2.41
N ASN A 470 25.81 -20.63 1.25
CA ASN A 470 27.17 -20.15 1.02
C ASN A 470 27.34 -18.64 1.29
N GLU A 471 26.27 -17.92 1.65
CA GLU A 471 26.36 -16.49 1.96
C GLU A 471 27.25 -16.23 3.19
N PRO A 472 28.04 -15.14 3.19
CA PRO A 472 28.87 -14.77 4.33
C PRO A 472 28.06 -14.63 5.62
N ARG A 473 28.53 -15.26 6.71
CA ARG A 473 27.88 -15.20 8.03
C ARG A 473 27.66 -13.79 8.56
N SER A 474 28.51 -12.84 8.20
CA SER A 474 28.34 -11.43 8.58
C SER A 474 27.06 -10.82 7.99
N LYS A 475 26.71 -11.18 6.75
CA LYS A 475 25.48 -10.72 6.09
C LYS A 475 24.25 -11.36 6.72
N THR A 476 24.28 -12.66 7.00
CA THR A 476 23.13 -13.37 7.60
C THR A 476 22.89 -12.96 9.05
N VAL A 477 23.94 -12.59 9.81
CA VAL A 477 23.79 -11.96 11.13
C VAL A 477 23.12 -10.59 11.00
N LEU A 478 23.51 -9.78 10.02
CA LEU A 478 22.88 -8.49 9.77
C LEU A 478 21.40 -8.66 9.37
N ASP A 479 21.09 -9.67 8.55
CA ASP A 479 19.71 -10.05 8.19
C ASP A 479 18.89 -10.37 9.45
N GLY A 480 19.44 -11.19 10.35
CA GLY A 480 18.80 -11.54 11.62
C GLY A 480 18.58 -10.35 12.56
N LEU A 481 19.55 -9.43 12.65
CA LEU A 481 19.40 -8.20 13.45
C LEU A 481 18.36 -7.25 12.84
N ALA A 482 18.35 -7.10 11.52
CA ALA A 482 17.36 -6.29 10.82
C ALA A 482 15.94 -6.84 11.01
N ARG A 483 15.76 -8.16 11.08
CA ARG A 483 14.47 -8.80 11.41
C ARG A 483 13.91 -8.34 12.75
N LEU A 484 14.74 -8.09 13.77
CA LEU A 484 14.26 -7.58 15.07
C LEU A 484 13.64 -6.19 14.95
N THR A 485 14.07 -5.42 13.94
CA THR A 485 13.50 -4.11 13.66
C THR A 485 12.21 -4.18 12.85
N SER A 486 11.85 -5.32 12.25
CA SER A 486 10.62 -5.42 11.42
C SER A 486 9.33 -5.25 12.21
N ALA A 487 9.34 -5.59 13.50
CA ALA A 487 8.21 -5.34 14.41
C ALA A 487 8.08 -3.86 14.84
N LEU A 488 9.16 -3.08 14.65
CA LEU A 488 9.24 -1.65 14.94
C LEU A 488 9.10 -0.78 13.67
N GLN A 489 9.31 -1.38 12.50
CA GLN A 489 9.20 -0.72 11.20
C GLN A 489 7.75 -0.60 10.79
#